data_AF-A9IYP8-F1
#
_entry.id   AF-A9IYP8-F1
#
_cell.length_a   1.000
_cell.length_b   1.000
_cell.length_c   1.000
_cell.angle_alpha   90.00
_cell.angle_beta   90.00
_cell.angle_gamma   90.00
#
_symmetry.space_group_name_H-M   'P 1'
#
loop_
_entity.id
_entity.type
_entity.pdbx_description
1 polymer ?
#
loop_
_entity_poly.entity_id
_entity_poly.type
_entity_poly.pdbx_seq_one_letter_code
_entity_poly.pdbx_strand_id
1 'polypeptide(L)'
;MGDYDTFIVIVGIIIAGIIIYNLWLANHQKKQLSEQLEQCEQFLQLKDRECAIYRNIIAQWEQRLFQKTRKIPQEWIKQWDEEVRYWERSILEIKSPGDFSESKGQWPLMIKDICMQGYGEAWFLYGEALTKELTAEHTERINELMMCPIFKKIYRKVVRLMRQNGIKLREFVDPFTRKKRYKPTTLLLHWCLYVVDDMLKAEYEQQQKDKASGCYEELASMEIYYKDLPKYTEYETLEEILPCWYYNMPGDSELLCIYKRELLSLLYDISSDYKKARETFIYYKQLIDTVKEGYMAFDENCRYSTVRYEIDTCKERDKEKKKGLRIAKETPTFEKAYKLGAREWMKVSNKKCDNQWIFWKMLVEIGNSQEKLKIIFGDEKVKKLEEVIKEDQQQVASKMQAAVFENKDFCYYKSRGHYIDYLK
;
A
#
# COMPACT_ATOMS: atom_id res chain seq x y z
N MET A 1 95.64 56.75 27.41
CA MET A 1 94.41 56.44 26.67
C MET A 1 94.80 55.46 25.57
N GLY A 2 94.82 54.14 25.71
CA GLY A 2 94.41 53.23 26.79
C GLY A 2 93.79 52.01 26.12
N ASP A 3 94.55 50.91 25.94
CA ASP A 3 94.10 49.65 25.30
C ASP A 3 92.77 49.09 25.86
N TYR A 4 92.38 49.57 27.05
CA TYR A 4 91.10 49.33 27.71
C TYR A 4 89.88 49.87 26.95
N ASP A 5 89.97 51.06 26.34
CA ASP A 5 88.84 51.66 25.60
C ASP A 5 88.57 50.90 24.30
N THR A 6 89.63 50.46 23.62
CA THR A 6 89.52 49.63 22.41
C THR A 6 88.93 48.26 22.72
N PHE A 7 89.31 47.65 23.86
CA PHE A 7 88.75 46.38 24.31
C PHE A 7 87.26 46.48 24.64
N ILE A 8 86.83 47.55 25.33
CA ILE A 8 85.42 47.81 25.65
C ILE A 8 84.59 47.98 24.37
N VAL A 9 85.11 48.69 23.36
CA VAL A 9 84.43 48.86 22.07
C VAL A 9 84.29 47.52 21.33
N ILE A 10 85.34 46.70 21.30
CA ILE A 10 85.31 45.38 20.65
C ILE A 10 84.31 44.45 21.35
N VAL A 11 84.32 44.40 22.69
CA VAL A 11 83.35 43.61 23.48
C VAL A 11 81.92 44.13 23.27
N GLY A 12 81.73 45.44 23.19
CA GLY A 12 80.43 46.05 22.89
C GLY A 12 79.89 45.65 21.51
N ILE A 13 80.74 45.61 20.48
CA ILE A 13 80.37 45.16 19.14
C ILE A 13 79.99 43.67 19.13
N ILE A 14 80.74 42.83 19.87
CA ILE A 14 80.44 41.39 19.99
C ILE A 14 79.09 41.17 20.67
N ILE A 15 78.83 41.85 21.80
CA ILE A 15 77.56 41.74 22.53
C ILE A 15 76.39 42.22 21.66
N ALA A 16 76.54 43.36 20.97
CA ALA A 16 75.53 43.85 20.04
C ALA A 16 75.28 42.85 18.89
N GLY A 17 76.33 42.25 18.34
CA GLY A 17 76.24 41.20 17.31
C GLY A 17 75.47 39.97 17.79
N ILE A 18 75.73 39.50 19.02
CA ILE A 18 75.02 38.36 19.62
C ILE A 18 73.53 38.68 19.84
N ILE A 19 73.20 39.89 20.31
CA ILE A 19 71.82 40.32 20.51
C ILE A 19 71.07 40.39 19.18
N ILE A 20 71.69 40.98 18.15
CA ILE A 20 71.11 41.08 16.79
C ILE A 20 70.90 39.68 16.19
N TYR A 21 71.86 38.78 16.35
CA TYR A 21 71.76 37.40 15.86
C TYR A 21 70.63 36.62 16.56
N ASN A 22 70.51 36.71 17.89
CA ASN A 22 69.45 36.05 18.65
C ASN A 22 68.05 36.59 18.29
N LEU A 23 67.92 37.90 18.08
CA LEU A 23 66.68 38.52 17.61
C LEU A 23 66.32 38.06 16.19
N TRP A 24 67.30 37.96 15.30
CA TRP A 24 67.10 37.44 13.95
C TRP A 24 66.65 35.98 13.96
N LEU A 25 67.30 35.13 14.77
CA LEU A 25 66.95 33.71 14.91
C LEU A 25 65.53 33.52 15.48
N ALA A 26 65.17 34.29 16.52
CA ALA A 26 63.83 34.24 17.11
C ALA A 26 62.75 34.69 16.12
N ASN A 27 63.02 35.73 15.31
CA ASN A 27 62.11 36.20 14.28
C ASN A 27 61.97 35.17 13.13
N HIS A 28 63.07 34.52 12.76
CA HIS A 28 63.07 33.43 11.77
C HIS A 28 62.25 32.22 12.25
N GLN A 29 62.44 31.78 13.49
CA GLN A 29 61.66 30.69 14.09
C GLN A 29 60.18 31.02 14.19
N LYS A 30 59.83 32.25 14.57
CA LYS A 30 58.44 32.72 14.61
C LYS A 30 57.79 32.70 13.23
N LYS A 31 58.52 33.14 12.19
CA LYS A 31 58.05 33.11 10.80
C LYS A 31 57.84 31.68 10.29
N GLN A 32 58.77 30.79 10.59
CA GLN A 32 58.66 29.37 10.24
C GLN A 32 57.48 28.69 10.94
N LEU A 33 57.23 29.02 12.22
CA LEU A 33 56.07 28.51 12.96
C LEU A 33 54.75 29.05 12.38
N SER A 34 54.69 30.33 11.99
CA SER A 34 53.49 30.89 11.36
C SER A 34 53.19 30.26 10.00
N GLU A 35 54.23 30.02 9.19
CA GLU A 35 54.08 29.34 7.89
C GLU A 35 53.61 27.88 8.07
N GLN A 36 54.12 27.17 9.09
CA GLN A 36 53.65 25.81 9.42
C GLN A 36 52.20 25.79 9.91
N LEU A 37 51.80 26.77 10.72
CA LEU A 37 50.42 26.90 11.21
C LEU A 37 49.45 27.18 10.05
N GLU A 38 49.82 28.08 9.15
CA GLU A 38 49.04 28.41 7.96
C GLU A 38 48.90 27.20 7.02
N GLN A 39 49.97 26.42 6.82
CA GLN A 39 49.91 25.16 6.07
C GLN A 39 49.00 24.11 6.76
N CYS A 40 49.04 24.03 8.08
CA CYS A 40 48.18 23.13 8.85
C CYS A 40 46.70 23.52 8.73
N GLU A 41 46.38 24.82 8.84
CA GLU A 41 45.03 25.34 8.64
C GLU A 41 44.52 25.09 7.21
N GLN A 42 45.34 25.33 6.18
CA GLN A 42 44.98 25.02 4.79
C GLN A 42 44.74 23.52 4.59
N PHE A 43 45.55 22.66 5.19
CA PHE A 43 45.36 21.21 5.13
C PHE A 43 44.07 20.76 5.83
N LEU A 44 43.75 21.32 7.00
CA LEU A 44 42.49 21.05 7.71
C LEU A 44 41.28 21.49 6.88
N GLN A 45 41.33 22.68 6.26
CA GLN A 45 40.25 23.15 5.38
C GLN A 45 40.05 22.24 4.17
N LEU A 46 41.13 21.74 3.56
CA LEU A 46 41.04 20.75 2.48
C LEU A 46 40.40 19.44 2.96
N LYS A 47 40.78 18.96 4.15
CA LYS A 47 40.20 17.74 4.73
C LYS A 47 38.73 17.89 5.09
N ASP A 48 38.32 19.04 5.62
CA ASP A 48 36.92 19.36 5.88
C ASP A 48 36.11 19.37 4.59
N ARG A 49 36.68 19.95 3.52
CA ARG A 49 36.06 19.98 2.19
C ARG A 49 35.92 18.58 1.59
N GLU A 50 36.96 17.75 1.69
CA GLU A 50 36.90 16.33 1.28
C GLU A 50 35.82 15.58 2.07
N CYS A 51 35.79 15.74 3.39
CA CYS A 51 34.77 15.12 4.24
C CYS A 51 33.36 15.57 3.88
N ALA A 52 33.16 16.86 3.56
CA ALA A 52 31.87 17.37 3.10
C ALA A 52 31.43 16.73 1.77
N ILE A 53 32.36 16.54 0.82
CA ILE A 53 32.09 15.85 -0.45
C ILE A 53 31.67 14.39 -0.19
N TYR A 54 32.43 13.65 0.62
CA TYR A 54 32.09 12.26 0.94
C TYR A 54 30.75 12.14 1.67
N ARG A 55 30.45 13.04 2.62
CA ARG A 55 29.15 13.08 3.30
C ARG A 55 28.00 13.27 2.30
N ASN A 56 28.18 14.17 1.32
CA ASN A 56 27.16 14.41 0.30
C ASN A 56 26.98 13.18 -0.62
N ILE A 57 28.08 12.56 -1.06
CA ILE A 57 28.02 11.32 -1.86
C ILE A 57 27.26 10.24 -1.08
N ILE A 58 27.63 10.00 0.17
CA ILE A 58 26.95 9.02 1.04
C ILE A 58 25.48 9.38 1.12
N ALA A 59 25.10 10.59 1.53
CA ALA A 59 23.71 11.02 1.67
C ALA A 59 22.87 10.78 0.39
N GLN A 60 23.43 11.07 -0.79
CA GLN A 60 22.75 10.79 -2.07
C GLN A 60 22.57 9.28 -2.30
N TRP A 61 23.56 8.46 -1.97
CA TRP A 61 23.44 7.00 -2.02
C TRP A 61 22.40 6.47 -1.03
N GLU A 62 22.38 6.97 0.20
CA GLU A 62 21.39 6.62 1.23
C GLU A 62 19.96 6.94 0.74
N GLN A 63 19.77 8.12 0.15
CA GLN A 63 18.49 8.53 -0.43
C GLN A 63 18.07 7.65 -1.61
N ARG A 64 18.99 7.28 -2.50
CA ARG A 64 18.71 6.35 -3.61
C ARG A 64 18.33 4.97 -3.10
N LEU A 65 19.02 4.47 -2.07
CA LEU A 65 18.69 3.18 -1.43
C LEU A 65 17.28 3.21 -0.84
N PHE A 66 16.94 4.28 -0.10
CA PHE A 66 15.60 4.45 0.45
C PHE A 66 14.52 4.52 -0.66
N GLN A 67 14.75 5.31 -1.70
CA GLN A 67 13.79 5.43 -2.83
C GLN A 67 13.58 4.09 -3.56
N LYS A 68 14.63 3.27 -3.73
CA LYS A 68 14.48 1.91 -4.28
C LYS A 68 13.57 1.03 -3.44
N THR A 69 13.60 1.17 -2.11
CA THR A 69 12.72 0.40 -1.20
C THR A 69 11.26 0.86 -1.21
N ARG A 70 10.97 2.10 -1.65
CA ARG A 70 9.61 2.63 -1.76
C ARG A 70 8.84 2.10 -2.96
N LYS A 71 9.51 1.55 -3.97
CA LYS A 71 8.85 0.94 -5.13
C LYS A 71 8.12 -0.33 -4.72
N ILE A 72 6.80 -0.30 -4.82
CA ILE A 72 5.96 -1.47 -4.58
C ILE A 72 5.91 -2.32 -5.86
N PRO A 73 6.34 -3.60 -5.82
CA PRO A 73 6.25 -4.45 -6.99
C PRO A 73 4.78 -4.78 -7.31
N GLN A 74 4.38 -4.64 -8.57
CA GLN A 74 3.00 -4.88 -9.01
C GLN A 74 2.57 -6.34 -8.82
N GLU A 75 3.53 -7.26 -8.79
CA GLU A 75 3.30 -8.69 -8.54
C GLU A 75 2.61 -8.93 -7.20
N TRP A 76 2.93 -8.13 -6.16
CA TRP A 76 2.32 -8.26 -4.83
C TRP A 76 0.86 -7.84 -4.83
N ILE A 77 0.53 -6.77 -5.56
CA ILE A 77 -0.85 -6.30 -5.70
C ILE A 77 -1.68 -7.34 -6.47
N LYS A 78 -1.12 -7.91 -7.55
CA LYS A 78 -1.75 -8.98 -8.32
C LYS A 78 -2.02 -10.22 -7.48
N GLN A 79 -1.07 -10.64 -6.66
CA GLN A 79 -1.23 -11.79 -5.75
C GLN A 79 -2.38 -11.58 -4.75
N TRP A 80 -2.54 -10.37 -4.21
CA TRP A 80 -3.68 -10.08 -3.33
C TRP A 80 -5.02 -10.12 -4.06
N ASP A 81 -5.08 -9.60 -5.29
CA ASP A 81 -6.29 -9.67 -6.10
C ASP A 81 -6.65 -11.13 -6.48
N GLU A 82 -5.65 -11.97 -6.69
CA GLU A 82 -5.83 -13.40 -6.97
C GLU A 82 -6.40 -14.16 -5.76
N GLU A 83 -5.92 -13.90 -4.54
CA GLU A 83 -6.46 -14.51 -3.32
C GLU A 83 -7.92 -14.17 -3.07
N VAL A 84 -8.26 -12.89 -3.24
CA VAL A 84 -9.65 -12.43 -3.11
C VAL A 84 -10.53 -13.15 -4.15
N ARG A 85 -10.05 -13.32 -5.38
CA ARG A 85 -10.77 -14.09 -6.41
C ARG A 85 -10.86 -15.56 -6.08
N TYR A 86 -9.82 -16.16 -5.50
CA TYR A 86 -9.84 -17.57 -5.09
C TYR A 86 -10.86 -17.79 -3.98
N TRP A 87 -10.88 -16.92 -2.98
CA TRP A 87 -11.86 -16.90 -1.91
C TRP A 87 -13.30 -16.78 -2.45
N GLU A 88 -13.53 -15.82 -3.36
CA GLU A 88 -14.81 -15.62 -4.04
C GLU A 88 -15.26 -16.87 -4.81
N ARG A 89 -14.35 -17.47 -5.59
CA ARG A 89 -14.61 -18.71 -6.33
C ARG A 89 -14.89 -19.91 -5.43
N SER A 90 -14.20 -19.99 -4.30
CA SER A 90 -14.36 -21.09 -3.34
C SER A 90 -15.74 -21.05 -2.68
N ILE A 91 -16.23 -19.86 -2.33
CA ILE A 91 -17.61 -19.66 -1.84
C ILE A 91 -18.64 -20.06 -2.90
N LEU A 92 -18.34 -19.76 -4.17
CA LEU A 92 -19.23 -20.02 -5.31
C LEU A 92 -19.17 -21.45 -5.87
N GLU A 93 -18.37 -22.33 -5.26
CA GLU A 93 -18.08 -23.68 -5.77
C GLU A 93 -17.57 -23.72 -7.23
N ILE A 94 -16.88 -22.65 -7.67
CA ILE A 94 -16.29 -22.57 -9.01
C ILE A 94 -15.02 -23.45 -9.04
N LYS A 95 -15.05 -24.53 -9.82
CA LYS A 95 -13.85 -25.33 -10.11
C LYS A 95 -12.94 -24.54 -11.04
N SER A 96 -11.75 -24.20 -10.57
CA SER A 96 -10.82 -23.39 -11.35
C SER A 96 -10.40 -24.13 -12.64
N PRO A 97 -10.58 -23.54 -13.83
CA PRO A 97 -10.03 -24.09 -15.05
C PRO A 97 -8.55 -23.71 -15.15
N GLY A 98 -7.68 -24.69 -14.98
CA GLY A 98 -6.24 -24.57 -15.20
C GLY A 98 -5.48 -24.06 -13.97
N ASP A 99 -4.43 -24.79 -13.64
CA ASP A 99 -3.50 -24.59 -12.53
C ASP A 99 -3.25 -23.11 -12.21
N PHE A 100 -3.51 -22.73 -10.95
CA PHE A 100 -2.86 -21.56 -10.40
C PHE A 100 -1.36 -21.87 -10.35
N SER A 101 -0.58 -21.04 -11.02
CA SER A 101 0.86 -21.06 -10.90
C SER A 101 1.24 -21.07 -9.42
N GLU A 102 2.09 -21.99 -9.01
CA GLU A 102 2.70 -22.00 -7.70
C GLU A 102 3.28 -20.60 -7.42
N SER A 103 2.58 -19.80 -6.62
CA SER A 103 3.12 -18.55 -6.13
C SER A 103 4.22 -18.90 -5.12
N LYS A 104 5.47 -18.90 -5.57
CA LYS A 104 6.66 -19.26 -4.78
C LYS A 104 7.04 -18.24 -3.70
N GLY A 105 6.10 -17.39 -3.25
CA GLY A 105 6.31 -16.37 -2.24
C GLY A 105 5.50 -16.62 -0.97
N GLN A 106 6.09 -16.37 0.20
CA GLN A 106 5.31 -16.30 1.45
C GLN A 106 4.31 -15.15 1.37
N TRP A 107 3.03 -15.49 1.41
CA TRP A 107 1.90 -14.59 1.52
C TRP A 107 2.05 -13.59 2.69
N PRO A 108 1.54 -12.35 2.56
CA PRO A 108 1.25 -11.52 3.73
C PRO A 108 0.24 -12.24 4.62
N LEU A 109 0.70 -12.71 5.79
CA LEU A 109 -0.08 -13.51 6.74
C LEU A 109 -1.45 -12.87 7.06
N MET A 110 -1.50 -11.54 7.14
CA MET A 110 -2.72 -10.78 7.42
C MET A 110 -3.84 -10.96 6.38
N ILE A 111 -3.56 -10.90 5.07
CA ILE A 111 -4.62 -11.03 4.06
C ILE A 111 -5.24 -12.42 4.14
N LYS A 112 -4.40 -13.43 4.35
CA LYS A 112 -4.84 -14.79 4.60
C LYS A 112 -5.75 -14.86 5.84
N ASP A 113 -5.39 -14.22 6.94
CA ASP A 113 -6.21 -14.21 8.17
C ASP A 113 -7.58 -13.55 7.94
N ILE A 114 -7.63 -12.38 7.29
CA ILE A 114 -8.87 -11.68 6.95
C ILE A 114 -9.72 -12.52 5.98
N CYS A 115 -9.10 -13.13 4.97
CA CYS A 115 -9.79 -14.05 4.05
C CYS A 115 -10.32 -15.30 4.75
N MET A 116 -9.57 -15.90 5.69
CA MET A 116 -10.02 -17.09 6.44
C MET A 116 -11.23 -16.77 7.34
N GLN A 117 -11.19 -15.63 8.03
CA GLN A 117 -12.33 -15.15 8.84
C GLN A 117 -13.55 -14.88 7.96
N GLY A 118 -13.36 -14.12 6.88
CA GLY A 118 -14.42 -13.83 5.91
C GLY A 118 -14.98 -15.07 5.23
N TYR A 119 -14.14 -16.07 4.93
CA TYR A 119 -14.58 -17.36 4.42
C TYR A 119 -15.48 -18.08 5.41
N GLY A 120 -15.06 -18.22 6.68
CA GLY A 120 -15.87 -18.89 7.69
C GLY A 120 -17.27 -18.26 7.85
N GLU A 121 -17.34 -16.93 7.91
CA GLU A 121 -18.59 -16.20 8.11
C GLU A 121 -19.49 -16.18 6.87
N ALA A 122 -18.93 -15.85 5.71
CA ALA A 122 -19.70 -15.77 4.47
C ALA A 122 -20.14 -17.16 4.00
N TRP A 123 -19.29 -18.19 4.14
CA TRP A 123 -19.63 -19.57 3.77
C TRP A 123 -20.85 -20.08 4.53
N PHE A 124 -20.90 -19.85 5.85
CA PHE A 124 -22.04 -20.27 6.66
C PHE A 124 -23.34 -19.60 6.20
N LEU A 125 -23.30 -18.30 5.90
CA LEU A 125 -24.48 -17.55 5.46
C LEU A 125 -24.91 -17.93 4.03
N TYR A 126 -23.96 -18.16 3.12
CA TYR A 126 -24.27 -18.59 1.75
C TYR A 126 -24.78 -20.02 1.67
N GLY A 127 -24.28 -20.93 2.50
CA GLY A 127 -24.64 -22.35 2.46
C GLY A 127 -26.14 -22.60 2.54
N GLU A 128 -26.83 -22.00 3.51
CA GLU A 128 -28.30 -22.10 3.60
C GLU A 128 -29.00 -21.19 2.59
N ALA A 129 -28.52 -19.95 2.43
CA ALA A 129 -29.20 -18.95 1.61
C ALA A 129 -29.29 -19.34 0.13
N LEU A 130 -28.25 -19.96 -0.44
CA LEU A 130 -28.22 -20.38 -1.84
C LEU A 130 -29.10 -21.62 -2.13
N THR A 131 -29.53 -22.34 -1.09
CA THR A 131 -30.41 -23.52 -1.22
C THR A 131 -31.89 -23.19 -1.04
N LYS A 132 -32.24 -21.96 -0.64
CA LYS A 132 -33.65 -21.55 -0.49
C LYS A 132 -34.42 -21.71 -1.79
N GLU A 133 -35.61 -22.30 -1.68
CA GLU A 133 -36.49 -22.53 -2.81
C GLU A 133 -37.19 -21.24 -3.24
N LEU A 134 -37.43 -21.12 -4.56
CA LEU A 134 -38.12 -19.98 -5.14
C LEU A 134 -39.64 -20.13 -5.01
N THR A 135 -40.33 -19.06 -4.67
CA THR A 135 -41.80 -18.99 -4.68
C THR A 135 -42.31 -18.77 -6.11
N ALA A 136 -43.64 -18.85 -6.28
CA ALA A 136 -44.28 -18.55 -7.56
C ALA A 136 -44.04 -17.09 -8.00
N GLU A 137 -44.13 -16.15 -7.05
CA GLU A 137 -43.87 -14.72 -7.28
C GLU A 137 -42.42 -14.47 -7.71
N HIS A 138 -41.43 -15.11 -7.07
CA HIS A 138 -40.05 -15.02 -7.52
C HIS A 138 -39.89 -15.53 -8.96
N THR A 139 -40.59 -16.61 -9.31
CA THR A 139 -40.54 -17.20 -10.65
C THR A 139 -41.13 -16.27 -11.70
N GLU A 140 -42.20 -15.54 -11.37
CA GLU A 140 -42.81 -14.52 -12.22
C GLU A 140 -41.83 -13.37 -12.49
N ARG A 141 -41.23 -12.79 -11.44
CA ARG A 141 -40.19 -11.76 -11.57
C ARG A 141 -39.00 -12.21 -12.44
N ILE A 142 -38.56 -13.46 -12.31
CA ILE A 142 -37.50 -14.02 -13.17
C ILE A 142 -37.95 -14.09 -14.63
N ASN A 143 -39.21 -14.46 -14.90
CA ASN A 143 -39.72 -14.54 -16.26
C ASN A 143 -39.78 -13.16 -16.92
N GLU A 144 -40.14 -12.12 -16.16
CA GLU A 144 -40.08 -10.73 -16.61
C GLU A 144 -38.64 -10.33 -17.00
N LEU A 145 -37.66 -10.63 -16.14
CA LEU A 145 -36.24 -10.41 -16.48
C LEU A 145 -35.81 -11.15 -17.75
N MET A 146 -36.30 -12.38 -17.95
CA MET A 146 -36.02 -13.21 -19.13
C MET A 146 -36.63 -12.69 -20.43
N MET A 147 -37.58 -11.74 -20.38
CA MET A 147 -38.08 -11.04 -21.56
C MET A 147 -37.02 -10.09 -22.14
N CYS A 148 -36.06 -9.64 -21.33
CA CYS A 148 -34.94 -8.87 -21.83
C CYS A 148 -33.93 -9.74 -22.63
N PRO A 149 -33.54 -9.32 -23.85
CA PRO A 149 -32.51 -9.99 -24.64
C PRO A 149 -31.15 -10.14 -23.94
N ILE A 150 -30.68 -9.10 -23.23
CA ILE A 150 -29.38 -9.09 -22.54
C ILE A 150 -29.39 -10.09 -21.38
N PHE A 151 -30.40 -10.03 -20.52
CA PHE A 151 -30.53 -10.96 -19.40
C PHE A 151 -30.60 -12.42 -19.88
N LYS A 152 -31.37 -12.68 -20.94
CA LYS A 152 -31.44 -14.00 -21.56
C LYS A 152 -30.10 -14.50 -22.10
N LYS A 153 -29.26 -13.61 -22.62
CA LYS A 153 -27.89 -13.92 -23.07
C LYS A 153 -26.99 -14.25 -21.87
N ILE A 154 -27.04 -13.45 -20.81
CA ILE A 154 -26.31 -13.67 -19.56
C ILE A 154 -26.70 -15.00 -18.92
N TYR A 155 -28.00 -15.25 -18.76
CA TYR A 155 -28.54 -16.49 -18.19
C TYR A 155 -28.02 -17.73 -18.92
N ARG A 156 -28.01 -17.70 -20.26
CA ARG A 156 -27.45 -18.80 -21.07
C ARG A 156 -25.94 -18.96 -20.89
N LYS A 157 -25.20 -17.86 -20.77
CA LYS A 157 -23.75 -17.87 -20.50
C LYS A 157 -23.48 -18.51 -19.14
N VAL A 158 -24.20 -18.10 -18.11
CA VAL A 158 -24.11 -18.63 -16.75
C VAL A 158 -24.38 -20.13 -16.70
N VAL A 159 -25.47 -20.59 -17.32
CA VAL A 159 -25.80 -22.03 -17.41
C VAL A 159 -24.63 -22.84 -18.01
N ARG A 160 -24.01 -22.34 -19.09
CA ARG A 160 -22.85 -23.00 -19.71
C ARG A 160 -21.67 -23.06 -18.75
N LEU A 161 -21.37 -21.95 -18.08
CA LEU A 161 -20.28 -21.85 -17.11
C LEU A 161 -20.49 -22.81 -15.92
N MET A 162 -21.69 -22.84 -15.34
CA MET A 162 -22.02 -23.74 -14.23
C MET A 162 -21.83 -25.21 -14.62
N ARG A 163 -22.25 -25.59 -15.84
CA ARG A 163 -22.04 -26.95 -16.38
C ARG A 163 -20.57 -27.28 -16.57
N GLN A 164 -19.78 -26.36 -17.10
CA GLN A 164 -18.32 -26.52 -17.23
C GLN A 164 -17.64 -26.73 -15.88
N ASN A 165 -18.20 -26.14 -14.81
CA ASN A 165 -17.74 -26.32 -13.43
C ASN A 165 -18.28 -27.60 -12.76
N GLY A 166 -19.03 -28.43 -13.48
CA GLY A 166 -19.60 -29.68 -12.98
C GLY A 166 -20.85 -29.50 -12.10
N ILE A 167 -21.46 -28.32 -12.08
CA ILE A 167 -22.69 -28.06 -11.34
C ILE A 167 -23.89 -28.59 -12.15
N LYS A 168 -24.68 -29.47 -11.53
CA LYS A 168 -25.86 -30.07 -12.17
C LYS A 168 -27.07 -29.14 -12.04
N LEU A 169 -27.57 -28.67 -13.18
CA LEU A 169 -28.78 -27.85 -13.24
C LEU A 169 -29.98 -28.71 -13.60
N ARG A 170 -31.10 -28.53 -12.88
CA ARG A 170 -32.36 -29.21 -13.18
C ARG A 170 -33.01 -28.59 -14.44
N GLU A 171 -33.40 -29.43 -15.38
CA GLU A 171 -34.15 -29.02 -16.56
C GLU A 171 -35.66 -29.13 -16.29
N PHE A 172 -36.45 -28.26 -16.90
CA PHE A 172 -37.90 -28.36 -16.96
C PHE A 172 -38.39 -27.98 -18.37
N VAL A 173 -39.60 -28.43 -18.70
CA VAL A 173 -40.27 -27.98 -19.93
C VAL A 173 -41.10 -26.76 -19.55
N ASP A 174 -40.78 -25.61 -20.15
CA ASP A 174 -41.53 -24.39 -19.93
C ASP A 174 -42.97 -24.58 -20.41
N PRO A 175 -43.98 -24.40 -19.56
CA PRO A 175 -45.36 -24.74 -19.89
C PRO A 175 -45.95 -23.84 -20.99
N PHE A 176 -45.43 -22.62 -21.13
CA PHE A 176 -45.94 -21.62 -22.09
C PHE A 176 -45.25 -21.74 -23.45
N THR A 177 -43.94 -21.98 -23.47
CA THR A 177 -43.12 -22.00 -24.69
C THR A 177 -42.80 -23.41 -25.16
N ARG A 178 -43.13 -24.45 -24.37
CA ARG A 178 -42.81 -25.87 -24.61
C ARG A 178 -41.33 -26.17 -24.83
N LYS A 179 -40.45 -25.21 -24.53
CA LYS A 179 -39.00 -25.34 -24.68
C LYS A 179 -38.39 -25.88 -23.40
N LYS A 180 -37.40 -26.76 -23.52
CA LYS A 180 -36.56 -27.14 -22.38
C LYS A 180 -35.81 -25.92 -21.86
N ARG A 181 -35.95 -25.63 -20.57
CA ARG A 181 -35.27 -24.56 -19.84
C ARG A 181 -34.63 -25.11 -18.57
N TYR A 182 -33.72 -24.34 -17.99
CA TYR A 182 -33.15 -24.66 -16.68
C TYR A 182 -34.00 -24.04 -15.60
N LYS A 183 -34.33 -24.83 -14.57
CA LYS A 183 -35.08 -24.34 -13.42
C LYS A 183 -34.24 -23.25 -12.75
N PRO A 184 -34.78 -22.04 -12.57
CA PRO A 184 -34.06 -21.01 -11.83
C PRO A 184 -33.84 -21.47 -10.39
N THR A 185 -32.69 -21.13 -9.84
CA THR A 185 -32.29 -21.40 -8.46
C THR A 185 -31.56 -20.17 -7.94
N THR A 186 -31.55 -19.97 -6.63
CA THR A 186 -30.82 -18.87 -5.97
C THR A 186 -29.33 -18.91 -6.33
N LEU A 187 -28.72 -20.10 -6.38
CA LEU A 187 -27.35 -20.30 -6.87
C LEU A 187 -27.16 -19.81 -8.32
N LEU A 188 -28.07 -20.16 -9.23
CA LEU A 188 -27.97 -19.71 -10.62
C LEU A 188 -28.09 -18.19 -10.74
N LEU A 189 -29.01 -17.57 -9.99
CA LEU A 189 -29.16 -16.12 -9.95
C LEU A 189 -27.92 -15.42 -9.36
N HIS A 190 -27.30 -16.01 -8.34
CA HIS A 190 -26.05 -15.51 -7.79
C HIS A 190 -24.92 -15.56 -8.82
N TRP A 191 -24.82 -16.63 -9.61
CA TRP A 191 -23.88 -16.72 -10.71
C TRP A 191 -24.18 -15.72 -11.83
N CYS A 192 -25.45 -15.36 -12.07
CA CYS A 192 -25.80 -14.26 -12.96
C CYS A 192 -25.21 -12.93 -12.46
N LEU A 193 -25.28 -12.63 -11.15
CA LEU A 193 -24.64 -11.44 -10.59
C LEU A 193 -23.13 -11.44 -10.85
N TYR A 194 -22.44 -12.57 -10.61
CA TYR A 194 -21.00 -12.66 -10.86
C TYR A 194 -20.64 -12.37 -12.32
N VAL A 195 -21.40 -12.92 -13.27
CA VAL A 195 -21.17 -12.64 -14.71
C VAL A 195 -21.48 -11.20 -15.08
N VAL A 196 -22.48 -10.57 -14.45
CA VAL A 196 -22.78 -9.14 -14.64
C VAL A 196 -21.63 -8.28 -14.10
N ASP A 197 -21.09 -8.60 -12.93
CA ASP A 197 -19.94 -7.90 -12.34
C ASP A 197 -18.70 -7.97 -13.26
N ASP A 198 -18.40 -9.15 -13.83
CA ASP A 198 -17.32 -9.33 -14.81
C ASP A 198 -17.56 -8.50 -16.09
N MET A 199 -18.80 -8.41 -16.56
CA MET A 199 -19.15 -7.63 -17.75
C MET A 199 -19.01 -6.14 -17.51
N LEU A 200 -19.51 -5.63 -16.37
CA LEU A 200 -19.33 -4.24 -15.95
C LEU A 200 -17.85 -3.86 -15.86
N LYS A 201 -17.03 -4.75 -15.29
CA LYS A 201 -15.58 -4.55 -15.21
C LYS A 201 -14.91 -4.50 -16.59
N ALA A 202 -15.29 -5.41 -17.50
CA ALA A 202 -14.73 -5.44 -18.85
C ALA A 202 -15.08 -4.18 -19.66
N GLU A 203 -16.33 -3.71 -19.57
CA GLU A 203 -16.77 -2.44 -20.18
C GLU A 203 -15.93 -1.26 -19.66
N TYR A 204 -15.73 -1.20 -18.34
CA TYR A 204 -14.88 -0.16 -17.74
C TYR A 204 -13.44 -0.21 -18.25
N GLU A 205 -12.81 -1.39 -18.29
CA GLU A 205 -11.45 -1.55 -18.79
C GLU A 205 -11.32 -1.19 -20.27
N GLN A 206 -12.34 -1.49 -21.08
CA GLN A 206 -12.37 -1.14 -22.49
C GLN A 206 -12.47 0.38 -22.67
N GLN A 207 -13.35 1.05 -21.92
CA GLN A 207 -13.49 2.51 -21.95
C GLN A 207 -12.18 3.23 -21.56
N GLN A 208 -11.44 2.71 -20.58
CA GLN A 208 -10.13 3.28 -20.22
C GLN A 208 -9.13 3.19 -21.38
N LYS A 209 -9.15 2.10 -22.16
CA LYS A 209 -8.31 1.96 -23.35
C LYS A 209 -8.73 2.92 -24.45
N ASP A 210 -10.03 3.06 -24.70
CA ASP A 210 -10.57 3.93 -25.75
C ASP A 210 -10.32 5.42 -25.43
N LYS A 211 -10.32 5.78 -24.15
CA LYS A 211 -9.90 7.12 -23.68
C LYS A 211 -8.41 7.35 -23.90
N ALA A 212 -7.57 6.37 -23.55
CA ALA A 212 -6.12 6.47 -23.73
C ALA A 212 -5.70 6.52 -25.22
N SER A 213 -6.50 5.93 -26.12
CA SER A 213 -6.25 5.94 -27.56
C SER A 213 -6.74 7.20 -28.27
N GLY A 214 -7.51 8.06 -27.59
CA GLY A 214 -8.10 9.27 -28.20
C GLY A 214 -9.14 8.96 -29.27
N CYS A 215 -9.70 7.75 -29.30
CA CYS A 215 -10.67 7.32 -30.33
C CYS A 215 -11.97 8.14 -30.34
N TYR A 216 -12.27 8.87 -29.26
CA TYR A 216 -13.45 9.73 -29.13
C TYR A 216 -13.06 11.02 -28.40
N GLU A 217 -13.03 12.16 -29.11
CA GLU A 217 -12.78 13.49 -28.53
C GLU A 217 -13.80 13.84 -27.42
N GLU A 218 -15.03 13.35 -27.55
CA GLU A 218 -16.13 13.54 -26.59
C GLU A 218 -15.90 12.77 -25.26
N LEU A 219 -15.25 11.59 -25.29
CA LEU A 219 -14.91 10.80 -24.08
C LEU A 219 -13.70 11.34 -23.32
N ALA A 220 -12.82 12.11 -23.99
CA ALA A 220 -11.69 12.76 -23.34
C ALA A 220 -12.17 13.84 -22.35
N SER A 221 -13.23 14.57 -22.72
CA SER A 221 -13.88 15.62 -21.91
C SER A 221 -14.93 15.11 -20.92
N MET A 222 -15.49 13.91 -21.12
CA MET A 222 -16.42 13.33 -20.15
C MET A 222 -15.66 12.88 -18.90
N GLU A 223 -16.01 13.48 -17.76
CA GLU A 223 -15.64 12.97 -16.45
C GLU A 223 -16.31 11.59 -16.32
N ILE A 224 -15.50 10.53 -16.34
CA ILE A 224 -16.00 9.17 -16.22
C ILE A 224 -16.47 9.00 -14.77
N TYR A 225 -17.73 9.33 -14.49
CA TYR A 225 -18.38 9.08 -13.19
C TYR A 225 -18.35 7.60 -12.80
N TYR A 226 -18.09 6.71 -13.77
CA TYR A 226 -17.83 5.29 -13.57
C TYR A 226 -16.58 4.97 -12.74
N LYS A 227 -15.60 5.88 -12.66
CA LYS A 227 -14.41 5.68 -11.81
C LYS A 227 -14.78 5.62 -10.32
N ASP A 228 -15.94 6.17 -9.97
CA ASP A 228 -16.46 6.24 -8.60
C ASP A 228 -17.53 5.18 -8.30
N LEU A 229 -17.92 4.32 -9.27
CA LEU A 229 -18.68 3.11 -8.95
C LEU A 229 -17.81 2.26 -8.03
N PRO A 230 -18.18 2.07 -6.75
CA PRO A 230 -17.34 1.32 -5.84
C PRO A 230 -17.14 -0.07 -6.40
N LYS A 231 -15.93 -0.63 -6.34
CA LYS A 231 -15.60 -2.01 -6.76
C LYS A 231 -16.54 -3.08 -6.16
N TYR A 232 -17.30 -2.70 -5.13
CA TYR A 232 -18.27 -3.49 -4.39
C TYR A 232 -19.66 -2.84 -4.44
N THR A 233 -20.10 -2.43 -5.64
CA THR A 233 -21.41 -1.75 -5.79
C THR A 233 -22.51 -2.69 -5.35
N GLU A 234 -23.24 -2.30 -4.32
CA GLU A 234 -24.38 -3.03 -3.78
C GLU A 234 -25.70 -2.39 -4.17
N TYR A 235 -26.80 -3.05 -3.82
CA TYR A 235 -28.15 -2.63 -4.19
C TYR A 235 -28.42 -1.17 -3.83
N GLU A 236 -28.12 -0.79 -2.59
CA GLU A 236 -28.33 0.56 -2.07
C GLU A 236 -27.50 1.60 -2.83
N THR A 237 -26.25 1.27 -3.16
CA THR A 237 -25.38 2.14 -3.97
C THR A 237 -25.89 2.27 -5.41
N LEU A 238 -26.46 1.21 -5.99
CA LEU A 238 -27.08 1.28 -7.32
C LEU A 238 -28.37 2.11 -7.30
N GLU A 239 -29.16 2.05 -6.22
CA GLU A 239 -30.36 2.88 -6.05
C GLU A 239 -30.05 4.37 -5.96
N GLU A 240 -28.94 4.75 -5.33
CA GLU A 240 -28.53 6.16 -5.23
C GLU A 240 -27.99 6.70 -6.55
N ILE A 241 -27.27 5.86 -7.30
CA ILE A 241 -26.49 6.30 -8.45
C ILE A 241 -27.32 6.26 -9.76
N LEU A 242 -28.17 5.25 -9.95
CA LEU A 242 -28.96 5.12 -11.19
C LEU A 242 -29.90 6.31 -11.48
N PRO A 243 -30.59 6.93 -10.50
CA PRO A 243 -31.41 8.12 -10.74
C PRO A 243 -30.61 9.34 -11.20
N CYS A 244 -29.32 9.41 -10.89
CA CYS A 244 -28.47 10.55 -11.23
C CYS A 244 -27.83 10.44 -12.62
N TRP A 245 -27.90 9.27 -13.27
CA TRP A 245 -27.07 8.92 -14.43
C TRP A 245 -27.83 8.82 -15.76
N TYR A 246 -28.97 9.50 -15.85
CA TYR A 246 -29.94 9.37 -16.94
C TYR A 246 -29.46 9.68 -18.38
N TYR A 247 -28.22 10.13 -18.63
CA TYR A 247 -27.84 10.59 -19.97
C TYR A 247 -26.43 10.28 -20.51
N ASN A 248 -25.48 9.69 -19.77
CA ASN A 248 -24.07 9.66 -20.25
C ASN A 248 -23.29 8.36 -19.99
N MET A 249 -23.95 7.19 -19.93
CA MET A 249 -23.23 5.92 -19.87
C MET A 249 -22.90 5.35 -21.24
N PRO A 250 -21.63 5.03 -21.55
CA PRO A 250 -21.30 4.38 -22.80
C PRO A 250 -21.72 2.89 -22.79
N GLY A 251 -22.24 2.42 -23.92
CA GLY A 251 -22.52 1.01 -24.19
C GLY A 251 -23.67 0.41 -23.38
N ASP A 252 -23.58 -0.88 -23.07
CA ASP A 252 -24.60 -1.62 -22.29
C ASP A 252 -24.47 -1.38 -20.76
N SER A 253 -23.58 -0.49 -20.32
CA SER A 253 -23.21 -0.31 -18.91
C SER A 253 -24.39 0.06 -18.00
N GLU A 254 -25.27 0.95 -18.46
CA GLU A 254 -26.46 1.36 -17.71
C GLU A 254 -27.44 0.19 -17.54
N LEU A 255 -27.70 -0.52 -18.63
CA LEU A 255 -28.53 -1.71 -18.65
C LEU A 255 -27.98 -2.79 -17.71
N LEU A 256 -26.67 -3.02 -17.72
CA LEU A 256 -26.01 -3.96 -16.80
C LEU A 256 -26.15 -3.55 -15.34
N CYS A 257 -26.04 -2.26 -15.01
CA CYS A 257 -26.28 -1.75 -13.65
C CYS A 257 -27.74 -1.93 -13.21
N ILE A 258 -28.71 -1.65 -14.10
CA ILE A 258 -30.13 -1.90 -13.82
C ILE A 258 -30.36 -3.40 -13.54
N TYR A 259 -29.81 -4.29 -14.38
CA TYR A 259 -29.95 -5.74 -14.14
C TYR A 259 -29.29 -6.22 -12.87
N LYS A 260 -28.13 -5.68 -12.53
CA LYS A 260 -27.47 -5.96 -11.26
C LYS A 260 -28.38 -5.58 -10.09
N ARG A 261 -29.00 -4.40 -10.13
CA ARG A 261 -29.95 -3.93 -9.12
C ARG A 261 -31.16 -4.87 -9.01
N GLU A 262 -31.81 -5.21 -10.12
CA GLU A 262 -32.98 -6.09 -10.12
C GLU A 262 -32.64 -7.50 -9.62
N LEU A 263 -31.48 -8.04 -10.00
CA LEU A 263 -30.99 -9.32 -9.51
C LEU A 263 -30.73 -9.30 -8.00
N LEU A 264 -30.09 -8.24 -7.49
CA LEU A 264 -29.83 -8.07 -6.05
C LEU A 264 -31.14 -7.94 -5.28
N SER A 265 -32.09 -7.12 -5.76
CA SER A 265 -33.44 -7.00 -5.18
C SER A 265 -34.11 -8.36 -5.04
N LEU A 266 -34.13 -9.14 -6.13
CA LEU A 266 -34.74 -10.46 -6.15
C LEU A 266 -34.04 -11.42 -5.17
N LEU A 267 -32.71 -11.41 -5.11
CA LEU A 267 -31.96 -12.29 -4.21
C LEU A 267 -32.13 -11.92 -2.74
N TYR A 268 -32.31 -10.63 -2.43
CA TYR A 268 -32.59 -10.14 -1.08
C TYR A 268 -33.99 -10.48 -0.62
N ASP A 269 -34.95 -10.43 -1.53
CA ASP A 269 -36.33 -10.89 -1.33
C ASP A 269 -36.40 -12.40 -1.08
N ILE A 270 -35.66 -13.21 -1.86
CA ILE A 270 -35.57 -14.66 -1.67
C ILE A 270 -34.97 -15.02 -0.29
N SER A 271 -33.96 -14.28 0.17
CA SER A 271 -33.27 -14.60 1.40
C SER A 271 -32.61 -13.39 2.07
N SER A 272 -33.13 -13.02 3.24
CA SER A 272 -32.45 -12.05 4.12
C SER A 272 -31.06 -12.51 4.56
N ASP A 273 -30.81 -13.81 4.66
CA ASP A 273 -29.48 -14.35 4.96
C ASP A 273 -28.53 -14.25 3.75
N TYR A 274 -29.05 -14.26 2.52
CA TYR A 274 -28.25 -13.95 1.34
C TYR A 274 -27.79 -12.50 1.37
N LYS A 275 -28.69 -11.56 1.73
CA LYS A 275 -28.33 -10.15 1.93
C LYS A 275 -27.20 -10.00 2.94
N LYS A 276 -27.34 -10.60 4.12
CA LYS A 276 -26.28 -10.60 5.14
C LYS A 276 -24.97 -11.23 4.64
N ALA A 277 -25.05 -12.33 3.87
CA ALA A 277 -23.88 -12.99 3.30
C ALA A 277 -23.10 -12.06 2.37
N ARG A 278 -23.80 -11.34 1.49
CA ARG A 278 -23.18 -10.35 0.58
C ARG A 278 -22.59 -9.17 1.33
N GLU A 279 -23.33 -8.58 2.27
CA GLU A 279 -22.85 -7.47 3.09
C GLU A 279 -21.57 -7.86 3.86
N THR A 280 -21.56 -9.08 4.42
CA THR A 280 -20.39 -9.64 5.13
C THR A 280 -19.23 -9.83 4.17
N PHE A 281 -19.46 -10.47 3.03
CA PHE A 281 -18.43 -10.67 2.00
C PHE A 281 -17.79 -9.34 1.57
N ILE A 282 -18.59 -8.32 1.34
CA ILE A 282 -18.10 -6.99 0.95
C ILE A 282 -17.35 -6.31 2.06
N TYR A 283 -17.80 -6.44 3.31
CA TYR A 283 -17.08 -5.92 4.46
C TYR A 283 -15.63 -6.40 4.50
N TYR A 284 -15.40 -7.71 4.37
CA TYR A 284 -14.05 -8.29 4.35
C TYR A 284 -13.25 -7.85 3.12
N LYS A 285 -13.90 -7.74 1.97
CA LYS A 285 -13.24 -7.27 0.74
C LYS A 285 -12.79 -5.81 0.86
N GLN A 286 -13.60 -4.95 1.49
CA GLN A 286 -13.24 -3.58 1.83
C GLN A 286 -12.07 -3.54 2.83
N LEU A 287 -12.07 -4.39 3.86
CA LEU A 287 -10.94 -4.48 4.79
C LEU A 287 -9.63 -4.85 4.07
N ILE A 288 -9.68 -5.82 3.17
CA ILE A 288 -8.53 -6.23 2.35
C ILE A 288 -8.04 -5.05 1.52
N ASP A 289 -8.91 -4.32 0.83
CA ASP A 289 -8.50 -3.14 0.07
C ASP A 289 -7.89 -2.05 0.96
N THR A 290 -8.44 -1.82 2.14
CA THR A 290 -7.88 -0.90 3.13
C THR A 290 -6.48 -1.33 3.60
N VAL A 291 -6.22 -2.63 3.71
CA VAL A 291 -4.85 -3.14 3.93
C VAL A 291 -3.94 -2.77 2.76
N LYS A 292 -4.40 -2.94 1.52
CA LYS A 292 -3.61 -2.58 0.32
C LYS A 292 -3.28 -1.09 0.28
N GLU A 293 -4.27 -0.25 0.56
CA GLU A 293 -4.14 1.21 0.65
C GLU A 293 -3.09 1.58 1.70
N GLY A 294 -3.15 0.98 2.89
CA GLY A 294 -2.16 1.16 3.95
C GLY A 294 -0.75 0.73 3.54
N TYR A 295 -0.61 -0.39 2.85
CA TYR A 295 0.67 -0.86 2.31
C TYR A 295 1.24 0.09 1.25
N MET A 296 0.37 0.75 0.49
CA MET A 296 0.73 1.76 -0.51
C MET A 296 1.00 3.15 0.07
N ALA A 297 0.74 3.39 1.36
CA ALA A 297 0.86 4.71 1.97
C ALA A 297 2.24 5.33 1.80
N PHE A 298 3.31 4.52 1.75
CA PHE A 298 4.68 4.99 1.61
C PHE A 298 5.26 4.90 0.19
N ASP A 299 4.43 4.57 -0.81
CA ASP A 299 4.83 4.65 -2.23
C ASP A 299 5.37 6.05 -2.57
N GLU A 300 6.25 6.12 -3.57
CA GLU A 300 6.89 7.36 -4.02
C GLU A 300 5.86 8.45 -4.35
N ASN A 301 4.77 8.05 -5.01
CA ASN A 301 3.75 8.96 -5.54
C ASN A 301 2.63 9.29 -4.53
N CYS A 302 2.57 8.57 -3.42
CA CYS A 302 1.55 8.81 -2.40
C CYS A 302 1.91 10.07 -1.59
N ARG A 303 0.97 11.01 -1.45
CA ARG A 303 1.16 12.22 -0.63
C ARG A 303 0.58 12.02 0.77
N TYR A 304 1.12 12.71 1.76
CA TYR A 304 0.56 12.67 3.13
C TYR A 304 -0.90 13.12 3.18
N SER A 305 -1.33 14.02 2.29
CA SER A 305 -2.74 14.46 2.20
C SER A 305 -3.68 13.32 1.81
N THR A 306 -3.25 12.45 0.90
CA THR A 306 -3.98 11.22 0.53
C THR A 306 -4.08 10.30 1.73
N VAL A 307 -2.97 10.06 2.43
CA VAL A 307 -2.95 9.21 3.63
C VAL A 307 -3.88 9.75 4.73
N ARG A 308 -3.93 11.08 4.92
CA ARG A 308 -4.87 11.71 5.86
C ARG A 308 -6.32 11.43 5.48
N TYR A 309 -6.67 11.68 4.22
CA TYR A 309 -8.01 11.42 3.71
C TYR A 309 -8.43 9.96 3.94
N GLU A 310 -7.59 9.00 3.54
CA GLU A 310 -7.90 7.57 3.71
C GLU A 310 -8.08 7.17 5.18
N ILE A 311 -7.21 7.67 6.08
CA ILE A 311 -7.33 7.40 7.51
C ILE A 311 -8.61 8.02 8.10
N ASP A 312 -8.98 9.23 7.69
CA ASP A 312 -10.20 9.87 8.18
C ASP A 312 -11.45 9.14 7.65
N THR A 313 -11.45 8.72 6.38
CA THR A 313 -12.49 7.83 5.83
C THR A 313 -12.57 6.49 6.58
N CYS A 314 -11.42 5.89 6.94
CA CYS A 314 -11.41 4.68 7.77
C CYS A 314 -12.07 4.92 9.14
N LYS A 315 -11.78 6.04 9.79
CA LYS A 315 -12.39 6.41 11.09
C LYS A 315 -13.88 6.68 10.98
N GLU A 316 -14.33 7.26 9.88
CA GLU A 316 -15.76 7.46 9.60
C GLU A 316 -16.47 6.12 9.43
N ARG A 317 -15.93 5.22 8.60
CA ARG A 317 -16.44 3.85 8.44
C ARG A 317 -16.44 3.05 9.73
N ASP A 318 -15.44 3.23 10.59
CA ASP A 318 -15.38 2.58 11.90
C ASP A 318 -16.45 3.09 12.87
N LYS A 319 -16.94 4.34 12.69
CA LYS A 319 -18.04 4.93 13.48
C LYS A 319 -19.42 4.53 12.94
N GLU A 320 -19.53 4.27 11.64
CA GLU A 320 -20.74 3.75 11.02
C GLU A 320 -21.09 2.40 11.66
N LYS A 321 -22.03 2.42 12.62
CA LYS A 321 -22.53 1.21 13.24
C LYS A 321 -23.21 0.36 12.16
N LYS A 322 -22.51 -0.68 11.71
CA LYS A 322 -23.04 -1.72 10.83
C LYS A 322 -24.05 -2.59 11.62
N LYS A 323 -25.21 -2.02 11.95
CA LYS A 323 -26.31 -2.71 12.64
C LYS A 323 -26.70 -3.94 11.82
N GLY A 324 -26.64 -5.13 12.43
CA GLY A 324 -27.09 -6.38 11.81
C GLY A 324 -25.99 -7.20 11.14
N LEU A 325 -24.80 -6.66 10.92
CA LEU A 325 -23.64 -7.41 10.43
C LEU A 325 -23.02 -8.23 11.57
N ARG A 326 -22.90 -9.54 11.36
CA ARG A 326 -22.20 -10.45 12.27
C ARG A 326 -20.74 -10.48 11.86
N ILE A 327 -19.92 -9.65 12.50
CA ILE A 327 -18.47 -9.60 12.30
C ILE A 327 -17.80 -10.21 13.54
N ALA A 328 -16.84 -11.11 13.35
CA ALA A 328 -16.06 -11.67 14.45
C ALA A 328 -15.39 -10.57 15.27
N LYS A 329 -15.35 -10.78 16.59
CA LYS A 329 -14.74 -9.83 17.53
C LYS A 329 -13.25 -9.57 17.23
N GLU A 330 -12.60 -10.53 16.58
CA GLU A 330 -11.17 -10.50 16.24
C GLU A 330 -10.89 -9.78 14.92
N THR A 331 -11.92 -9.49 14.13
CA THR A 331 -11.79 -8.80 12.85
C THR A 331 -11.29 -7.37 13.07
N PRO A 332 -10.25 -6.92 12.35
CA PRO A 332 -9.72 -5.57 12.52
C PRO A 332 -10.73 -4.51 12.07
N THR A 333 -10.69 -3.35 12.73
CA THR A 333 -11.37 -2.15 12.22
C THR A 333 -10.67 -1.63 10.95
N PHE A 334 -11.30 -0.76 10.17
CA PHE A 334 -10.70 -0.20 8.96
C PHE A 334 -9.41 0.57 9.28
N GLU A 335 -9.40 1.39 10.34
CA GLU A 335 -8.18 2.08 10.74
C GLU A 335 -7.06 1.10 11.12
N LYS A 336 -7.39 0.01 11.82
CA LYS A 336 -6.42 -1.03 12.16
C LYS A 336 -5.91 -1.79 10.93
N ALA A 337 -6.78 -2.09 9.97
CA ALA A 337 -6.43 -2.72 8.71
C ALA A 337 -5.43 -1.84 7.91
N TYR A 338 -5.69 -0.53 7.84
CA TYR A 338 -4.80 0.42 7.18
C TYR A 338 -3.41 0.45 7.85
N LYS A 339 -3.38 0.60 9.18
CA LYS A 339 -2.13 0.57 9.97
C LYS A 339 -1.37 -0.74 9.77
N LEU A 340 -2.06 -1.86 9.66
CA LEU A 340 -1.46 -3.17 9.48
C LEU A 340 -0.82 -3.32 8.09
N GLY A 341 -1.46 -2.80 7.05
CA GLY A 341 -0.87 -2.64 5.71
C GLY A 341 0.42 -1.84 5.73
N ALA A 342 0.39 -0.65 6.33
CA ALA A 342 1.57 0.22 6.45
C ALA A 342 2.73 -0.46 7.19
N ARG A 343 2.43 -1.18 8.28
CA ARG A 343 3.43 -1.95 9.03
C ARG A 343 4.03 -3.06 8.18
N GLU A 344 3.24 -3.78 7.40
CA GLU A 344 3.77 -4.87 6.58
C GLU A 344 4.71 -4.35 5.50
N TRP A 345 4.38 -3.22 4.88
CA TRP A 345 5.30 -2.52 3.99
C TRP A 345 6.63 -2.21 4.69
N MET A 346 6.59 -1.66 5.92
CA MET A 346 7.83 -1.36 6.67
C MET A 346 8.67 -2.60 6.95
N LYS A 347 8.06 -3.74 7.32
CA LYS A 347 8.81 -4.99 7.57
C LYS A 347 9.52 -5.47 6.31
N VAL A 348 8.81 -5.50 5.19
CA VAL A 348 9.34 -5.97 3.90
C VAL A 348 10.42 -5.01 3.40
N SER A 349 10.16 -3.71 3.43
CA SER A 349 11.09 -2.67 2.97
C SER A 349 12.35 -2.58 3.83
N ASN A 350 12.21 -2.70 5.16
CA ASN A 350 13.36 -2.77 6.07
C ASN A 350 14.26 -3.96 5.73
N LYS A 351 13.69 -5.15 5.49
CA LYS A 351 14.47 -6.34 5.12
C LYS A 351 15.19 -6.20 3.77
N LYS A 352 14.60 -5.45 2.82
CA LYS A 352 15.18 -5.19 1.49
C LYS A 352 16.27 -4.12 1.51
N CYS A 353 16.33 -3.28 2.53
CA CYS A 353 17.33 -2.24 2.65
C CYS A 353 18.61 -2.80 3.25
N ASP A 354 19.70 -2.85 2.47
CA ASP A 354 21.01 -3.34 2.94
C ASP A 354 21.45 -2.63 4.22
N ASN A 355 21.16 -1.33 4.32
CA ASN A 355 21.34 -0.57 5.54
C ASN A 355 19.99 -0.26 6.20
N GLN A 356 19.57 -1.17 7.09
CA GLN A 356 18.33 -1.05 7.84
C GLN A 356 18.24 0.19 8.73
N TRP A 357 19.38 0.71 9.21
CA TRP A 357 19.38 1.94 10.00
C TRP A 357 18.97 3.15 9.17
N ILE A 358 19.56 3.27 7.98
CA ILE A 358 19.21 4.33 7.03
C ILE A 358 17.74 4.27 6.67
N PHE A 359 17.17 3.07 6.47
CA PHE A 359 15.74 2.92 6.18
C PHE A 359 14.88 3.63 7.24
N TRP A 360 15.08 3.30 8.52
CA TRP A 360 14.30 3.87 9.61
C TRP A 360 14.59 5.35 9.84
N LYS A 361 15.86 5.76 9.75
CA LYS A 361 16.28 7.16 9.84
C LYS A 361 15.59 8.01 8.77
N MET A 362 15.65 7.59 7.51
CA MET A 362 15.02 8.29 6.39
C MET A 362 13.50 8.32 6.50
N LEU A 363 12.90 7.28 7.07
CA LEU A 363 11.45 7.22 7.31
C LEU A 363 10.99 8.31 8.29
N VAL A 364 11.79 8.63 9.32
CA VAL A 364 11.47 9.67 10.32
C VAL A 364 12.00 11.06 9.97
N GLU A 365 13.03 11.18 9.13
CA GLU A 365 13.63 12.48 8.75
C GLU A 365 12.98 13.12 7.51
N ILE A 366 12.52 12.33 6.54
CA ILE A 366 11.88 12.89 5.34
C ILE A 366 10.50 13.40 5.71
N GLY A 367 10.27 14.71 5.56
CA GLY A 367 9.02 15.35 5.97
C GLY A 367 7.75 14.67 5.47
N ASN A 368 7.68 14.27 4.19
CA ASN A 368 6.52 13.53 3.67
C ASN A 368 6.32 12.16 4.35
N SER A 369 7.40 11.44 4.66
CA SER A 369 7.32 10.14 5.35
C SER A 369 6.99 10.29 6.83
N GLN A 370 7.59 11.27 7.50
CA GLN A 370 7.34 11.58 8.90
C GLN A 370 5.88 12.00 9.14
N GLU A 371 5.33 12.86 8.27
CA GLU A 371 3.92 13.25 8.36
C GLU A 371 2.98 12.06 8.17
N LYS A 372 3.29 11.16 7.21
CA LYS A 372 2.53 9.92 7.05
C LYS A 372 2.60 9.03 8.29
N LEU A 373 3.79 8.89 8.89
CA LEU A 373 3.95 8.13 10.14
C LEU A 373 3.06 8.70 11.25
N LYS A 374 3.05 10.03 11.42
CA LYS A 374 2.24 10.70 12.45
C LYS A 374 0.75 10.52 12.21
N ILE A 375 0.29 10.69 10.97
CA ILE A 375 -1.11 10.47 10.59
C ILE A 375 -1.54 9.02 10.88
N ILE A 376 -0.70 8.05 10.53
CA ILE A 376 -1.04 6.63 10.63
C ILE A 376 -0.93 6.14 12.08
N PHE A 377 0.13 6.47 12.82
CA PHE A 377 0.44 5.85 14.13
C PHE A 377 0.27 6.78 15.33
N GLY A 378 0.16 8.09 15.09
CA GLY A 378 0.08 9.12 16.13
C GLY A 378 1.45 9.64 16.57
N ASP A 379 1.47 10.93 16.93
CA ASP A 379 2.70 11.67 17.26
C ASP A 379 3.53 11.04 18.37
N GLU A 380 2.87 10.53 19.42
CA GLU A 380 3.56 9.95 20.58
C GLU A 380 4.42 8.73 20.20
N LYS A 381 3.88 7.84 19.36
CA LYS A 381 4.58 6.63 18.91
C LYS A 381 5.74 6.97 17.99
N VAL A 382 5.52 7.93 17.08
CA VAL A 382 6.57 8.41 16.17
C VAL A 382 7.70 9.08 16.95
N LYS A 383 7.38 9.88 17.98
CA LYS A 383 8.38 10.50 18.84
C LYS A 383 9.24 9.46 19.58
N LYS A 384 8.61 8.41 20.14
CA LYS A 384 9.35 7.30 20.77
C LYS A 384 10.28 6.59 19.77
N LEU A 385 9.81 6.37 18.54
CA LEU A 385 10.63 5.80 17.48
C LEU A 385 11.84 6.71 17.14
N GLU A 386 11.62 8.02 17.03
CA GLU A 386 12.69 9.00 16.79
C GLU A 386 13.74 9.02 17.90
N GLU A 387 13.32 8.94 19.17
CA GLU A 387 14.21 8.88 20.33
C GLU A 387 15.11 7.64 20.27
N VAL A 388 14.54 6.47 20.02
CA VAL A 388 15.29 5.21 19.92
C VAL A 388 16.28 5.20 18.74
N ILE A 389 15.89 5.77 17.59
CA ILE A 389 16.79 5.90 16.44
C ILE A 389 17.99 6.79 16.78
N LYS A 390 17.77 7.89 17.52
CA LYS A 390 18.82 8.82 17.96
C LYS A 390 19.77 8.18 18.98
N GLU A 391 19.23 7.43 19.94
CA GLU A 391 20.04 6.69 20.92
C GLU A 391 20.92 5.63 20.24
N ASP A 392 20.35 4.85 19.30
CA ASP A 392 21.13 3.87 18.53
C ASP A 392 22.19 4.55 17.66
N GLN A 393 21.90 5.72 17.08
CA GLN A 393 22.88 6.51 16.33
C GLN A 393 24.09 6.89 17.18
N GLN A 394 23.85 7.39 18.40
CA GLN A 394 24.92 7.74 19.33
C GLN A 394 25.73 6.49 19.72
N GLN A 395 25.05 5.38 20.00
CA GLN A 395 25.70 4.14 20.37
C GLN A 395 26.57 3.57 19.24
N VAL A 396 26.09 3.63 18.00
CA VAL A 396 26.85 3.24 16.80
C VAL A 396 28.08 4.11 16.63
N ALA A 397 27.93 5.44 16.78
CA ALA A 397 29.06 6.37 16.68
C ALA A 397 30.14 6.09 17.73
N SER A 398 29.76 5.87 18.99
CA SER A 398 30.71 5.52 20.06
C SER A 398 31.42 4.19 19.80
N LYS A 399 30.69 3.17 19.33
CA LYS A 399 31.29 1.86 19.00
C LYS A 399 32.23 1.94 17.80
N MET A 400 31.88 2.73 16.80
CA MET A 400 32.74 2.96 15.64
C MET A 400 34.03 3.68 16.06
N GLN A 401 33.95 4.71 16.90
CA GLN A 401 35.12 5.38 17.45
C GLN A 401 36.01 4.41 18.23
N ALA A 402 35.43 3.61 19.13
CA ALA A 402 36.17 2.61 19.89
C ALA A 402 36.87 1.58 18.97
N ALA A 403 36.18 1.09 17.93
CA ALA A 403 36.77 0.17 16.96
C ALA A 403 37.94 0.79 16.18
N VAL A 404 37.85 2.08 15.81
CA VAL A 404 38.95 2.82 15.18
C VAL A 404 40.14 2.94 16.12
N PHE A 405 39.92 3.32 17.38
CA PHE A 405 40.98 3.42 18.38
C PHE A 405 41.64 2.08 18.68
N GLU A 406 40.86 0.99 18.70
CA GLU A 406 41.33 -0.36 18.98
C GLU A 406 41.85 -1.11 17.74
N ASN A 407 41.80 -0.48 16.56
CA ASN A 407 42.12 -1.08 15.27
C ASN A 407 41.39 -2.43 15.03
N LYS A 408 40.09 -2.46 15.32
CA LYS A 408 39.22 -3.63 15.16
C LYS A 408 38.21 -3.44 14.05
N ASP A 409 37.80 -4.55 13.44
CA ASP A 409 36.69 -4.55 12.49
C ASP A 409 35.37 -4.18 13.19
N PHE A 410 34.63 -3.25 12.58
CA PHE A 410 33.31 -2.82 13.05
C PHE A 410 32.21 -3.37 12.14
N CYS A 411 31.38 -4.27 12.67
CA CYS A 411 30.21 -4.75 11.94
C CYS A 411 29.01 -3.82 12.14
N TYR A 412 28.64 -3.11 11.09
CA TYR A 412 27.52 -2.16 11.07
C TYR A 412 26.14 -2.84 10.97
N TYR A 413 26.10 -4.08 10.48
CA TYR A 413 24.86 -4.78 10.10
C TYR A 413 24.17 -5.44 11.30
N LYS A 414 23.39 -4.63 12.02
CA LYS A 414 22.42 -5.14 13.01
C LYS A 414 21.01 -5.07 12.45
N SER A 415 20.23 -6.12 12.72
CA SER A 415 18.80 -6.13 12.45
C SER A 415 18.11 -5.03 13.27
N ARG A 416 17.46 -4.09 12.57
CA ARG A 416 16.65 -3.01 13.15
C ARG A 416 15.16 -3.23 12.89
N GLY A 417 14.77 -4.45 12.53
CA GLY A 417 13.36 -4.80 12.33
C GLY A 417 12.48 -4.59 13.56
N HIS A 418 13.06 -4.62 14.77
CA HIS A 418 12.35 -4.39 16.03
C HIS A 418 11.83 -2.96 16.19
N TYR A 419 12.32 -1.98 15.42
CA TYR A 419 11.82 -0.59 15.47
C TYR A 419 10.33 -0.47 15.10
N ILE A 420 9.80 -1.42 14.34
CA ILE A 420 8.37 -1.46 14.05
C ILE A 420 7.51 -1.69 15.29
N ASP A 421 8.07 -2.23 16.37
CA ASP A 421 7.33 -2.54 17.59
C ASP A 421 6.94 -1.28 18.36
N TYR A 422 7.65 -0.17 18.16
CA TYR A 422 7.27 1.15 18.70
C TYR A 422 6.03 1.75 18.01
N LEU A 423 5.61 1.16 16.88
CA LEU A 423 4.43 1.55 16.12
C LEU A 423 3.21 0.62 16.35
N LYS A 424 3.30 -0.30 17.31
CA LYS A 424 2.19 -1.20 17.70
C LYS A 424 1.07 -0.46 18.39
#